data_AF-A0A5B0DZV6-F1
#
_entry.id   AF-A0A5B0DZV6-F1
#
_cell.length_a   1.000
_cell.length_b   1.000
_cell.length_c   1.000
_cell.angle_alpha   90.00
_cell.angle_beta   90.00
_cell.angle_gamma   90.00
#
_symmetry.space_group_name_H-M   'P 1'
#
loop_
_entity.id
_entity.type
_entity.pdbx_description
1 polymer ?
#
loop_
_entity_poly.entity_id
_entity_poly.type
_entity_poly.pdbx_seq_one_letter_code
_entity_poly.pdbx_strand_id
1 'polypeptide(L)'
;MIRFYDKAEPAETGGDGLATYRLETYFEAYRDITTRIVRRARPADIAAYPAQYAAYQAARVDADDGFPLVAWPGADEAVRLGLAERGIYTVERLAQADLAAAPVEYRDAQLKAAKFIDDIRMDAPRLAAEIAQLKSELTARDEDIAELRSEIARLKKPAKKPAKPAEGE
;
A
#
# COMPACT_ATOMS: atom_id res chain seq x y z
N MET A 1 -20.39 -15.14 -24.48
CA MET A 1 -19.40 -14.90 -23.41
C MET A 1 -20.09 -14.23 -22.23
N ILE A 2 -19.76 -14.61 -21.00
CA ILE A 2 -20.30 -14.00 -19.76
C ILE A 2 -19.11 -13.64 -18.86
N ARG A 3 -19.06 -12.41 -18.35
CA ARG A 3 -18.03 -11.98 -17.41
C ARG A 3 -18.54 -10.93 -16.42
N PHE A 4 -17.91 -10.91 -15.25
CA PHE A 4 -18.00 -9.81 -14.29
C PHE A 4 -16.67 -9.06 -14.27
N TYR A 5 -16.72 -7.75 -14.13
CA TYR A 5 -15.53 -6.89 -14.08
C TYR A 5 -15.84 -5.57 -13.37
N ASP A 6 -14.81 -4.87 -12.90
CA ASP A 6 -15.00 -3.56 -12.29
C ASP A 6 -14.93 -2.42 -13.29
N LYS A 7 -15.77 -1.41 -13.08
CA LYS A 7 -15.78 -0.16 -13.84
C LYS A 7 -15.87 1.02 -12.88
N ALA A 8 -15.03 2.02 -13.09
CA ALA A 8 -15.14 3.29 -12.39
C ALA A 8 -16.35 4.08 -12.92
N GLU A 9 -17.24 4.50 -12.03
CA GLU A 9 -18.40 5.31 -12.35
C GLU A 9 -18.30 6.64 -11.59
N PRO A 10 -18.63 7.77 -12.22
CA PRO A 10 -18.71 9.04 -11.51
C PRO A 10 -19.76 8.92 -10.40
N ALA A 11 -19.38 9.34 -9.19
CA ALA A 11 -20.22 9.28 -8.01
C ALA A 11 -20.80 10.67 -7.72
N GLU A 12 -19.96 11.58 -7.22
CA GLU A 12 -20.34 12.93 -6.80
C GLU A 12 -19.25 13.93 -7.17
N THR A 13 -19.55 15.22 -7.19
CA THR A 13 -18.52 16.25 -7.34
C THR A 13 -17.87 16.53 -5.97
N GLY A 14 -16.56 16.34 -5.88
CA GLY A 14 -15.76 16.64 -4.71
C GLY A 14 -15.71 18.14 -4.39
N GLY A 15 -15.23 18.48 -3.19
CA GLY A 15 -15.12 19.87 -2.73
C GLY A 15 -14.17 20.75 -3.56
N ASP A 16 -13.35 20.13 -4.41
CA ASP A 16 -12.47 20.76 -5.39
C ASP A 16 -13.15 21.03 -6.76
N GLY A 17 -14.41 20.63 -6.91
CA GLY A 17 -15.16 20.76 -8.17
C GLY A 17 -14.90 19.64 -9.18
N LEU A 18 -14.12 18.61 -8.84
CA LEU A 18 -13.84 17.46 -9.70
C LEU A 18 -14.76 16.28 -9.38
N ALA A 19 -15.05 15.43 -10.37
CA ALA A 19 -15.82 14.23 -10.13
C ALA A 19 -15.03 13.22 -9.27
N THR A 20 -15.64 12.75 -8.20
CA THR A 20 -15.25 11.54 -7.48
C THR A 20 -15.78 10.32 -8.23
N TYR A 21 -15.07 9.21 -8.11
CA TYR A 21 -15.43 7.96 -8.79
C TYR A 21 -15.56 6.85 -7.76
N ARG A 22 -16.50 5.94 -8.02
CA ARG A 22 -16.68 4.72 -7.24
C ARG A 22 -16.53 3.51 -8.14
N LEU A 23 -15.95 2.45 -7.59
CA LEU A 23 -15.80 1.19 -8.28
C LEU A 23 -17.12 0.41 -8.23
N GLU A 24 -17.64 0.05 -9.41
CA GLU A 24 -18.89 -0.71 -9.55
C GLU A 24 -18.63 -2.01 -10.30
N THR A 25 -19.19 -3.11 -9.81
CA THR A 25 -19.13 -4.39 -10.52
C THR A 25 -20.15 -4.37 -11.67
N TYR A 26 -19.65 -4.59 -12.88
CA TYR A 26 -20.42 -4.72 -14.10
C TYR A 26 -20.55 -6.19 -14.51
N PHE A 27 -21.66 -6.47 -15.18
CA PHE A 27 -21.98 -7.73 -15.83
C PHE A 27 -22.03 -7.52 -17.33
N GLU A 28 -21.30 -8.34 -18.06
CA GLU A 28 -21.33 -8.41 -19.51
C GLU A 28 -21.74 -9.81 -19.97
N ALA A 29 -22.76 -9.87 -20.82
CA ALA A 29 -23.18 -11.11 -21.45
C ALA A 29 -23.65 -10.88 -22.89
N TYR A 30 -23.45 -11.88 -23.73
CA TYR A 30 -24.05 -11.94 -25.06
C TYR A 30 -25.27 -12.85 -24.99
N ARG A 31 -26.45 -12.30 -25.27
CA ARG A 31 -27.69 -13.09 -25.38
C ARG A 31 -27.71 -13.89 -26.67
N ASP A 32 -27.18 -13.29 -27.73
CA ASP A 32 -26.99 -13.85 -29.06
C ASP A 32 -25.76 -13.16 -29.71
N ILE A 33 -25.50 -13.42 -30.98
CA ILE A 33 -24.33 -12.88 -31.70
C ILE A 33 -24.33 -11.35 -31.86
N THR A 34 -25.47 -10.67 -31.72
CA THR A 34 -25.59 -9.21 -31.91
C THR A 34 -25.98 -8.48 -30.63
N THR A 35 -26.61 -9.15 -29.68
CA THR A 35 -27.14 -8.54 -28.46
C THR A 35 -26.14 -8.67 -27.32
N ARG A 36 -25.33 -7.61 -27.15
CA ARG A 36 -24.42 -7.42 -26.01
C ARG A 36 -25.12 -6.67 -24.89
N ILE A 37 -25.21 -7.29 -23.71
CA ILE A 37 -25.73 -6.68 -22.48
C ILE A 37 -24.53 -6.24 -21.65
N VAL A 38 -24.41 -4.94 -21.37
CA VAL A 38 -23.40 -4.38 -20.47
C VAL A 38 -24.09 -3.45 -19.48
N ARG A 39 -24.04 -3.79 -18.19
CA ARG A 39 -24.67 -2.99 -17.13
C ARG A 39 -24.11 -3.36 -15.75
N ARG A 40 -24.45 -2.58 -14.72
CA ARG A 40 -24.16 -2.93 -13.33
C ARG A 40 -24.71 -4.33 -13.01
N ALA A 41 -23.90 -5.13 -12.31
CA ALA A 41 -24.23 -6.48 -11.89
C ALA A 41 -25.36 -6.43 -10.85
N ARG A 42 -26.35 -7.30 -11.01
CA ARG A 42 -27.46 -7.45 -10.06
C ARG A 42 -27.28 -8.74 -9.27
N PRO A 43 -27.88 -8.85 -8.06
CA PRO A 43 -27.86 -10.10 -7.29
C PRO A 43 -28.35 -11.32 -8.09
N ALA A 44 -29.35 -11.13 -8.96
CA ALA A 44 -29.86 -12.18 -9.84
C ALA A 44 -28.82 -12.68 -10.86
N ASP A 45 -27.93 -11.81 -11.35
CA ASP A 45 -26.89 -12.22 -12.30
C ASP A 45 -25.82 -13.04 -11.57
N ILE A 46 -25.45 -12.63 -10.35
CA ILE A 46 -24.51 -13.37 -9.49
C ILE A 46 -25.06 -14.76 -9.16
N ALA A 47 -26.35 -14.84 -8.80
CA ALA A 47 -27.01 -16.10 -8.51
C ALA A 47 -27.13 -17.01 -9.75
N ALA A 48 -27.33 -16.43 -10.94
CA ALA A 48 -27.42 -17.18 -12.20
C ALA A 48 -26.05 -17.68 -12.69
N TYR A 49 -24.98 -16.95 -12.38
CA TYR A 49 -23.63 -17.21 -12.88
C TYR A 49 -22.59 -17.25 -11.74
N PRO A 50 -22.77 -18.13 -10.74
CA PRO A 50 -21.94 -18.14 -9.53
C PRO A 50 -20.49 -18.53 -9.83
N ALA A 51 -20.25 -19.40 -10.82
CA ALA A 51 -18.89 -19.80 -11.21
C ALA A 51 -18.10 -18.63 -11.84
N GLN A 52 -18.75 -17.86 -12.71
CA GLN A 52 -18.15 -16.69 -13.36
C GLN A 52 -17.90 -15.57 -12.35
N TYR A 53 -18.83 -15.39 -11.41
CA TYR A 53 -18.64 -14.42 -10.33
C TYR A 53 -17.53 -14.85 -9.37
N ALA A 54 -17.44 -16.14 -9.02
CA ALA A 54 -16.36 -16.67 -8.20
C ALA A 54 -15.00 -16.52 -8.90
N ALA A 55 -14.91 -16.76 -10.21
CA ALA A 55 -13.70 -16.52 -10.98
C ALA A 55 -13.30 -15.04 -11.01
N TYR A 56 -14.27 -14.12 -11.15
CA TYR A 56 -14.03 -12.69 -11.03
C TYR A 56 -13.51 -12.30 -9.64
N GLN A 57 -14.11 -12.84 -8.57
CA GLN A 57 -13.66 -12.55 -7.21
C GLN A 57 -12.27 -13.12 -6.92
N ALA A 58 -11.97 -14.34 -7.39
CA ALA A 58 -10.63 -14.92 -7.27
C ALA A 58 -9.57 -14.10 -8.01
N ALA A 59 -9.88 -13.63 -9.23
CA ALA A 59 -9.00 -12.75 -9.99
C ALA A 59 -8.79 -11.38 -9.29
N ARG A 60 -9.78 -10.92 -8.53
CA ARG A 60 -9.70 -9.68 -7.73
C ARG A 60 -8.81 -9.85 -6.51
N VAL A 61 -9.00 -10.93 -5.75
CA VAL A 61 -8.19 -11.24 -4.56
C VAL A 61 -6.72 -11.48 -4.94
N ASP A 62 -6.48 -12.15 -6.07
CA ASP A 62 -5.14 -12.35 -6.62
C ASP A 62 -4.48 -11.06 -7.13
N ALA A 63 -5.27 -10.02 -7.42
CA ALA A 63 -4.79 -8.69 -7.75
C ALA A 63 -4.52 -7.81 -6.52
N ASP A 64 -5.08 -8.18 -5.36
CA ASP A 64 -5.04 -7.38 -4.13
C ASP A 64 -3.87 -7.77 -3.18
N ASP A 65 -3.21 -8.92 -3.37
CA ASP A 65 -2.07 -9.34 -2.52
C ASP A 65 -0.71 -9.03 -3.19
N GLY A 66 -0.12 -7.88 -2.82
CA GLY A 66 1.21 -7.45 -3.25
C GLY A 66 1.32 -5.98 -3.67
N PHE A 67 2.52 -5.54 -4.04
CA PHE A 67 2.75 -4.21 -4.57
C PHE A 67 2.15 -4.11 -6.00
N PRO A 68 1.21 -3.18 -6.27
CA PRO A 68 0.48 -3.17 -7.52
C PRO A 68 1.34 -2.68 -8.69
N LEU A 69 1.29 -3.37 -9.84
CA LEU A 69 2.07 -3.01 -11.02
C LEU A 69 1.75 -1.61 -11.56
N VAL A 70 0.54 -1.10 -11.34
CA VAL A 70 0.17 0.28 -11.71
C VAL A 70 0.98 1.34 -10.95
N ALA A 71 1.42 1.05 -9.74
CA ALA A 71 2.26 1.93 -8.94
C ALA A 71 3.76 1.65 -9.13
N TRP A 72 4.10 0.60 -9.89
CA TRP A 72 5.48 0.14 -10.03
C TRP A 72 6.15 0.71 -11.27
N PRO A 73 7.25 1.48 -11.12
CA PRO A 73 7.92 2.12 -12.24
C PRO A 73 8.70 1.14 -13.14
N GLY A 74 8.82 -0.13 -12.74
CA GLY A 74 9.57 -1.15 -13.47
C GLY A 74 8.91 -1.65 -14.76
N ALA A 75 7.63 -1.31 -14.99
CA ALA A 75 6.87 -1.67 -16.18
C ALA A 75 6.11 -0.46 -16.74
N ASP A 76 6.16 -0.27 -18.06
CA ASP A 76 5.35 0.72 -18.77
C ASP A 76 3.90 0.24 -18.97
N GLU A 77 3.04 1.10 -19.51
CA GLU A 77 1.63 0.79 -19.72
C GLU A 77 1.38 -0.39 -20.67
N ALA A 78 2.17 -0.53 -21.74
CA ALA A 78 2.01 -1.62 -22.70
C ALA A 78 2.34 -2.98 -22.05
N VAL A 79 3.42 -3.03 -21.28
CA VAL A 79 3.80 -4.21 -20.49
C VAL A 79 2.74 -4.52 -19.44
N ARG A 80 2.26 -3.52 -18.70
CA ARG A 80 1.21 -3.72 -17.68
C ARG A 80 -0.08 -4.29 -18.27
N LEU A 81 -0.53 -3.79 -19.42
CA LEU A 81 -1.72 -4.33 -20.09
C LEU A 81 -1.50 -5.79 -20.54
N GLY A 82 -0.33 -6.08 -21.12
CA GLY A 82 0.02 -7.46 -21.51
C GLY A 82 0.08 -8.43 -20.33
N LEU A 83 0.60 -7.98 -19.19
CA LEU A 83 0.64 -8.76 -17.95
C LEU A 83 -0.75 -8.93 -17.32
N ALA A 84 -1.61 -7.90 -17.39
CA ALA A 84 -2.98 -7.97 -16.93
C ALA A 84 -3.82 -9.02 -17.69
N GLU A 85 -3.63 -9.16 -19.01
CA GLU A 85 -4.25 -10.23 -19.81
C GLU A 85 -3.79 -11.64 -19.38
N ARG A 86 -2.66 -11.74 -18.67
CA ARG A 86 -2.12 -12.98 -18.10
C ARG A 86 -2.49 -13.15 -16.62
N GLY A 87 -3.34 -12.27 -16.07
CA GLY A 87 -3.74 -12.30 -14.67
C GLY A 87 -2.60 -11.94 -13.70
N ILE A 88 -1.63 -11.14 -14.14
CA ILE A 88 -0.52 -10.67 -13.33
C ILE A 88 -0.72 -9.18 -13.06
N TYR A 89 -1.00 -8.84 -11.80
CA TYR A 89 -1.33 -7.47 -11.37
C TYR A 89 -0.38 -6.89 -10.31
N THR A 90 0.44 -7.73 -9.67
CA THR A 90 1.36 -7.35 -8.60
C THR A 90 2.81 -7.69 -8.96
N VAL A 91 3.77 -7.00 -8.31
CA VAL A 91 5.21 -7.20 -8.52
C VAL A 91 5.64 -8.59 -8.06
N GLU A 92 5.07 -9.07 -6.95
CA GLU A 92 5.33 -10.39 -6.36
C GLU A 92 4.89 -11.51 -7.30
N ARG A 93 3.68 -11.39 -7.87
CA ARG A 93 3.17 -12.36 -8.83
C ARG A 93 3.95 -12.31 -10.14
N LEU A 94 4.37 -11.13 -10.58
CA LEU A 94 5.23 -10.98 -11.76
C LEU A 94 6.59 -11.65 -11.55
N ALA A 95 7.21 -11.48 -10.39
CA ALA A 95 8.50 -12.11 -10.08
C ALA A 95 8.43 -13.64 -10.12
N GLN A 96 7.29 -14.23 -9.72
CA GLN A 96 7.07 -15.68 -9.66
C GLN A 96 6.49 -16.30 -10.94
N ALA A 97 6.04 -15.49 -11.90
CA ALA A 97 5.35 -15.98 -13.09
C ALA A 97 6.26 -16.79 -14.02
N ASP A 98 5.75 -17.86 -14.64
CA ASP A 98 6.48 -18.51 -15.74
C ASP A 98 6.25 -17.73 -17.05
N LEU A 99 7.27 -16.96 -17.44
CA LEU A 99 7.25 -16.14 -18.64
C LEU A 99 8.31 -16.58 -19.66
N ALA A 100 8.81 -17.81 -19.60
CA ALA A 100 9.87 -18.29 -20.49
C ALA A 100 9.54 -18.13 -21.98
N ALA A 101 8.27 -18.36 -22.35
CA ALA A 101 7.76 -18.23 -23.72
C ALA A 101 7.18 -16.83 -24.03
N ALA A 102 7.24 -15.90 -23.09
CA ALA A 102 6.68 -14.56 -23.24
C ALA A 102 7.63 -13.61 -23.98
N PRO A 103 7.11 -12.50 -24.55
CA PRO A 103 7.92 -11.40 -25.08
C PRO A 103 9.02 -10.95 -24.12
N VAL A 104 10.12 -10.46 -24.68
CA VAL A 104 11.33 -10.10 -23.92
C VAL A 104 11.03 -9.01 -22.89
N GLU A 105 10.15 -8.08 -23.21
CA GLU A 105 9.74 -6.97 -22.35
C GLU A 105 9.10 -7.47 -21.04
N TYR A 106 8.38 -8.60 -21.11
CA TYR A 106 7.72 -9.18 -19.93
C TYR A 106 8.73 -9.94 -19.05
N ARG A 107 9.70 -10.60 -19.68
CA ARG A 107 10.81 -11.26 -18.97
C ARG A 107 11.74 -10.24 -18.32
N ASP A 108 12.02 -9.12 -18.99
CA ASP A 108 12.79 -8.02 -18.42
C ASP A 108 12.05 -7.38 -17.23
N ALA A 109 10.73 -7.19 -17.34
CA ALA A 109 9.91 -6.73 -16.23
C ALA A 109 9.93 -7.74 -15.07
N GLN A 110 9.87 -9.05 -15.34
CA GLN A 110 10.01 -10.08 -14.31
C GLN A 110 11.36 -10.00 -13.58
N LEU A 111 12.46 -9.85 -14.31
CA LEU A 111 13.79 -9.74 -13.69
C LEU A 111 13.91 -8.49 -12.80
N LYS A 112 13.36 -7.36 -13.25
CA LYS A 112 13.29 -6.13 -12.45
C LYS A 112 12.43 -6.32 -11.20
N ALA A 113 11.30 -7.03 -11.32
CA ALA A 113 10.41 -7.32 -10.20
C ALA A 113 11.09 -8.19 -9.14
N ALA A 114 11.78 -9.25 -9.57
CA ALA A 114 12.54 -10.12 -8.68
C ALA A 114 13.63 -9.34 -7.92
N LYS A 115 14.39 -8.51 -8.64
CA LYS A 115 15.42 -7.65 -8.04
C LYS A 115 14.83 -6.66 -7.03
N PHE A 116 13.71 -6.01 -7.37
CA PHE A 116 13.05 -5.06 -6.48
C PHE A 116 12.63 -5.72 -5.15
N ILE A 117 12.11 -6.94 -5.20
CA ILE A 117 11.75 -7.71 -4.00
C ILE A 117 13.00 -8.08 -3.19
N ASP A 118 14.08 -8.48 -3.85
CA ASP A 118 15.34 -8.80 -3.18
C ASP A 118 15.95 -7.57 -2.50
N ASP A 119 15.97 -6.42 -3.17
CA ASP A 119 16.47 -5.16 -2.61
C ASP A 119 15.68 -4.78 -1.35
N ILE A 120 14.34 -4.85 -1.39
CA ILE A 120 13.48 -4.62 -0.20
C ILE A 120 13.80 -5.61 0.92
N ARG A 121 13.96 -6.90 0.59
CA ARG A 121 14.26 -7.94 1.58
C ARG A 121 15.62 -7.71 2.24
N MET A 122 16.61 -7.22 1.50
CA MET A 122 17.93 -6.90 2.04
C MET A 122 17.94 -5.64 2.89
N ASP A 123 17.18 -4.61 2.51
CA ASP A 123 17.11 -3.37 3.27
C ASP A 123 16.24 -3.46 4.53
N ALA A 124 15.21 -4.32 4.55
CA ALA A 124 14.28 -4.41 5.68
C ALA A 124 14.96 -4.68 7.05
N PRO A 125 15.91 -5.63 7.19
CA PRO A 125 16.64 -5.83 8.44
C PRO A 125 17.50 -4.63 8.83
N ARG A 126 18.15 -3.98 7.85
CA ARG A 126 19.00 -2.81 8.08
C ARG A 126 18.18 -1.63 8.61
N LEU A 127 17.05 -1.34 7.96
CA LEU A 127 16.12 -0.29 8.38
C LEU A 127 15.50 -0.59 9.74
N ALA A 128 15.16 -1.85 10.03
CA ALA A 128 14.65 -2.26 11.34
C ALA A 128 15.68 -2.01 12.46
N ALA A 129 16.95 -2.31 12.21
CA ALA A 129 18.04 -2.03 13.16
C ALA A 129 18.25 -0.53 13.37
N GLU A 130 18.24 0.26 12.30
CA GLU A 130 18.36 1.72 12.36
C GLU A 130 17.21 2.35 13.17
N ILE A 131 15.97 1.89 12.95
CA ILE A 131 14.81 2.33 13.74
C ILE A 131 14.98 1.98 15.22
N ALA A 132 15.51 0.79 15.54
CA ALA A 132 15.74 0.39 16.93
C ALA A 132 16.80 1.26 17.60
N GLN A 133 17.89 1.56 16.89
CA GLN A 133 18.94 2.46 17.38
C GLN A 133 18.40 3.87 17.62
N LEU A 134 17.69 4.45 16.64
CA LEU A 134 17.11 5.80 16.77
C LEU A 134 16.14 5.90 17.95
N LYS A 135 15.35 4.85 18.22
CA LYS A 135 14.48 4.79 19.41
C LYS A 135 15.28 4.79 20.71
N SER A 136 16.39 4.06 20.77
CA SER A 136 17.28 4.05 21.93
C SER A 136 17.92 5.41 22.16
N GLU A 137 18.41 6.06 21.11
CA GLU A 137 19.01 7.40 21.19
C GLU A 137 18.00 8.46 21.64
N LEU A 138 16.75 8.38 21.14
CA LEU A 138 15.67 9.26 21.60
C LEU A 138 15.38 9.08 23.09
N THR A 139 15.32 7.83 23.57
CA THR A 139 15.07 7.53 24.98
C THR A 139 16.18 8.11 25.87
N ALA A 140 17.45 7.91 25.50
CA ALA A 140 18.59 8.47 26.23
C ALA A 140 18.56 10.01 26.25
N ARG A 141 18.25 10.65 25.12
CA ARG A 141 18.12 12.11 25.06
C ARG A 141 16.98 12.64 25.95
N ASP A 142 15.86 11.93 26.04
CA ASP A 142 14.76 12.31 26.91
C ASP A 142 15.15 12.23 28.39
N GLU A 143 15.95 11.22 28.78
CA GLU A 143 16.54 11.10 30.12
C GLU A 143 17.49 12.26 30.44
N ASP A 144 18.42 12.58 29.54
CA ASP A 144 19.34 13.71 29.69
C ASP A 144 18.58 15.05 29.84
N ILE A 145 17.54 15.26 29.03
CA ILE A 145 16.68 16.45 29.12
C ILE A 145 15.97 16.52 30.47
N ALA A 146 15.49 15.39 30.99
CA ALA A 146 14.84 15.33 32.30
C ALA A 146 15.83 15.68 33.44
N GLU A 147 17.05 15.16 33.38
CA GLU A 147 18.12 15.46 34.34
C GLU A 147 18.50 16.95 34.30
N LEU A 148 18.79 17.50 33.12
CA LEU A 148 19.13 18.91 32.96
C LEU A 148 18.00 19.83 33.45
N ARG A 149 16.74 19.47 33.22
CA ARG A 149 15.59 20.21 33.76
C ARG A 149 15.58 20.21 35.29
N SER A 150 15.92 19.07 35.91
CA SER A 150 16.04 18.94 37.36
C SER A 150 17.18 19.81 37.92
N GLU A 151 18.34 19.79 37.27
CA GLU A 151 19.49 20.61 37.67
C GLU A 151 19.20 22.12 37.56
N ILE A 152 18.61 22.56 36.45
CA ILE A 152 18.18 23.95 36.26
C ILE A 152 17.19 24.36 37.36
N ALA A 153 16.24 23.50 37.72
CA ALA A 153 15.28 23.77 38.79
C ALA A 153 15.96 23.91 40.15
N ARG A 154 16.99 23.10 40.44
CA ARG A 154 17.79 23.17 41.66
C ARG A 154 18.63 24.45 41.72
N LEU A 155 19.30 24.83 40.64
CA LEU A 155 20.12 26.05 40.58
C LEU A 155 19.28 27.33 40.70
N LYS A 156 18.03 27.30 40.23
CA LYS A 156 17.09 28.42 40.40
C LYS A 156 16.53 28.56 41.82
N LYS A 157 16.69 27.57 42.71
CA LYS A 157 16.31 27.74 44.12
C LYS A 157 17.31 28.68 44.80
N PRO A 158 16.86 29.79 45.41
CA PRO A 158 17.77 30.72 46.08
C PRO A 158 18.47 30.01 47.24
N ALA A 159 19.79 30.17 47.33
CA ALA A 159 20.58 29.68 48.46
C ALA A 159 20.00 30.29 49.75
N LYS A 160 19.44 29.44 50.61
CA LYS A 160 18.95 29.84 51.92
C LYS A 160 20.14 30.39 52.72
N LYS A 161 20.21 31.71 52.86
CA LYS A 161 21.21 32.41 53.66
C LYS A 161 21.22 31.78 55.06
N PRO A 162 22.37 31.32 55.60
CA PRO A 162 22.42 30.83 56.97
C PRO A 162 22.02 31.98 57.91
N ALA A 163 21.04 31.74 58.76
CA ALA A 163 20.63 32.69 59.79
C ALA A 163 21.83 32.94 60.70
N LYS A 164 22.30 34.20 60.74
CA LYS A 164 23.37 34.65 61.64
C LYS A 164 22.85 34.49 63.08
N PRO A 165 23.63 33.92 64.01
CA PRO A 165 23.20 33.77 65.40
C PRO A 165 22.95 35.14 66.01
N ALA A 166 21.84 35.26 66.75
CA ALA A 166 21.53 36.46 67.52
C ALA A 166 22.50 36.55 68.71
N GLU A 167 23.44 37.48 68.64
CA GLU A 167 24.13 38.03 69.81
C GLU A 167 23.39 39.29 70.26
N GLY A 168 22.99 39.31 71.53
CA GLY A 168 22.31 40.39 72.25
C GLY A 168 21.52 39.77 73.41
N GLU A 169 21.65 40.15 74.67
CA GLU A 169 22.24 41.31 75.37
C GLU A 169 22.82 40.85 76.72
#